data_AF-A0A522MU16-F1
#
_entry.id   AF-A0A522MU16-F1
#
_cell.length_a   1.000
_cell.length_b   1.000
_cell.length_c   1.000
_cell.angle_alpha   90.00
_cell.angle_beta   90.00
_cell.angle_gamma   90.00
#
_symmetry.space_group_name_H-M   'P 1'
#
loop_
_entity.id
_entity.type
_entity.pdbx_description
1 polymer ?
#
loop_
_entity_poly.entity_id
_entity_poly.type
_entity_poly.pdbx_seq_one_letter_code
_entity_poly.pdbx_strand_id
1 'polypeptide(L)' 'MNSTPVDHDAALALAYTAGAALYARDGATQAMGIVLEQVGPGYARMPMTVRPDMLNGHQTCHGGYLFA' A
#
# COMPACT_ATOMS: atom_id res chain seq x y z
N MET A 1 -3.41 -31.48 -7.57
CA MET A 1 -3.22 -30.30 -6.70
C MET A 1 -4.48 -29.46 -6.82
N ASN A 2 -5.51 -29.76 -6.01
CA ASN A 2 -6.80 -29.06 -6.09
C ASN A 2 -6.74 -27.81 -5.20
N SER A 3 -6.76 -26.63 -5.83
CA SER A 3 -7.08 -25.38 -5.15
C SER A 3 -8.50 -25.51 -4.58
N THR A 4 -8.64 -25.36 -3.27
CA THR A 4 -9.94 -25.15 -2.64
C THR A 4 -10.61 -23.93 -3.26
N PRO A 5 -11.93 -23.94 -3.50
CA PRO A 5 -12.64 -22.74 -3.96
C PRO A 5 -12.48 -21.66 -2.90
N VAL A 6 -11.75 -20.59 -3.23
CA VAL A 6 -11.69 -19.40 -2.38
C VAL A 6 -13.02 -18.68 -2.57
N ASP A 7 -13.75 -18.49 -1.48
CA ASP A 7 -14.90 -17.58 -1.47
C ASP A 7 -14.40 -16.16 -1.76
N HIS A 8 -14.78 -15.65 -2.92
CA HIS A 8 -14.30 -14.38 -3.44
C HIS A 8 -14.76 -13.20 -2.60
N ASP A 9 -16.01 -13.24 -2.11
CA ASP A 9 -16.59 -12.14 -1.33
C ASP A 9 -15.98 -12.10 0.07
N ALA A 10 -15.81 -13.27 0.70
CA ALA A 10 -15.09 -13.37 1.96
C ALA A 10 -13.63 -12.89 1.84
N ALA A 11 -12.95 -13.25 0.73
CA ALA A 11 -11.58 -12.80 0.48
C ALA A 11 -11.49 -11.28 0.24
N LEU A 12 -12.45 -10.69 -0.47
CA LEU A 12 -12.55 -9.24 -0.64
C LEU A 12 -12.76 -8.54 0.71
N ALA A 13 -13.73 -8.99 1.51
CA ALA A 13 -14.02 -8.42 2.81
C ALA A 13 -12.80 -8.47 3.76
N LEU A 14 -12.07 -9.59 3.74
CA LEU A 14 -10.82 -9.73 4.48
C LEU A 14 -9.75 -8.75 3.98
N ALA A 15 -9.57 -8.63 2.66
CA ALA A 15 -8.59 -7.71 2.08
C ALA A 15 -8.88 -6.24 2.46
N TYR A 16 -10.14 -5.81 2.38
CA TYR A 16 -10.56 -4.47 2.83
C TYR A 16 -10.29 -4.24 4.30
N THR A 17 -10.67 -5.20 5.16
CA THR A 17 -10.49 -5.07 6.60
C THR A 17 -9.01 -5.02 6.98
N ALA A 18 -8.19 -5.89 6.38
CA ALA A 18 -6.74 -5.92 6.61
C ALA A 18 -6.06 -4.63 6.11
N GLY A 19 -6.38 -4.20 4.89
CA GLY A 19 -5.83 -2.98 4.30
C GLY A 19 -6.19 -1.73 5.11
N ALA A 20 -7.46 -1.56 5.47
CA ALA A 20 -7.92 -0.44 6.29
C ALA A 20 -7.24 -0.43 7.67
N ALA A 21 -7.16 -1.59 8.33
CA ALA A 21 -6.53 -1.70 9.64
C ALA A 21 -5.02 -1.40 9.61
N LEU A 22 -4.30 -1.87 8.57
CA LEU A 22 -2.88 -1.58 8.37
C LEU A 22 -2.65 -0.09 8.12
N TYR A 23 -3.38 0.49 7.17
CA TYR A 23 -3.27 1.89 6.81
C TYR A 23 -3.56 2.82 7.99
N ALA A 24 -4.61 2.54 8.76
CA ALA A 24 -5.04 3.38 9.87
C ALA A 24 -3.97 3.56 10.97
N ARG A 25 -3.10 2.56 11.18
CA ARG A 25 -2.05 2.58 12.21
C ARG A 25 -0.65 2.91 11.69
N ASP A 26 -0.49 2.99 10.37
CA ASP A 26 0.80 3.28 9.74
C ASP A 26 0.98 4.79 9.55
N GLY A 27 1.59 5.42 10.55
CA GLY A 27 1.90 6.85 10.48
C GLY A 27 2.99 7.21 9.47
N ALA A 28 3.88 6.28 9.10
CA ALA A 28 4.96 6.55 8.13
C ALA A 28 4.38 6.69 6.72
N THR A 29 3.56 5.73 6.30
CA THR A 29 2.78 5.78 5.06
C THR A 29 1.99 7.09 4.95
N GLN A 30 1.27 7.47 6.02
CA GLN A 30 0.48 8.71 6.05
C GLN A 30 1.37 9.96 5.97
N ALA A 31 2.49 10.01 6.70
CA ALA A 31 3.43 11.15 6.68
C ALA A 31 4.12 11.35 5.33
N MET A 32 4.33 10.26 4.58
CA MET A 32 4.83 10.30 3.21
C MET A 32 3.75 10.71 2.19
N GLY A 33 2.48 10.81 2.61
CA GLY A 33 1.37 11.12 1.71
C GLY A 33 0.99 9.94 0.80
N ILE A 34 1.29 8.72 1.22
CA ILE A 34 0.84 7.50 0.55
C ILE A 34 -0.64 7.28 0.87
N VAL A 35 -1.45 6.94 -0.13
CA VAL A 35 -2.89 6.70 0.00
C VAL A 35 -3.21 5.25 -0.31
N LEU A 36 -4.11 4.62 0.46
CA LEU A 36 -4.68 3.32 0.06
C LEU A 36 -5.80 3.58 -0.96
N GLU A 37 -5.49 3.44 -2.24
CA GLU A 37 -6.45 3.74 -3.31
C GLU A 37 -7.33 2.54 -3.66
N GLN A 38 -6.77 1.33 -3.64
CA GLN A 38 -7.49 0.10 -3.93
C GLN A 38 -6.86 -1.08 -3.19
N VAL A 39 -7.69 -2.05 -2.80
CA VAL A 39 -7.23 -3.29 -2.18
C VAL A 39 -8.13 -4.45 -2.62
N GLY A 40 -7.54 -5.63 -2.79
CA GLY A 40 -8.26 -6.85 -3.05
C GLY A 40 -7.39 -8.09 -2.80
N PRO A 41 -7.92 -9.30 -3.03
CA PRO A 41 -7.17 -10.53 -2.79
C PRO A 41 -5.84 -10.53 -3.54
N GLY A 42 -4.73 -10.54 -2.79
CA GLY A 42 -3.37 -10.60 -3.35
C GLY A 42 -2.79 -9.30 -3.88
N TYR A 43 -3.46 -8.15 -3.73
CA TYR A 43 -2.90 -6.86 -4.16
C TYR A 43 -3.42 -5.65 -3.36
N ALA A 44 -2.63 -4.59 -3.38
CA ALA A 44 -3.04 -3.24 -3.00
C ALA A 44 -2.42 -2.24 -3.99
N ARG A 45 -3.11 -1.13 -4.24
CA ARG A 45 -2.63 -0.03 -5.08
C ARG A 45 -2.54 1.22 -4.23
N MET A 46 -1.34 1.80 -4.17
CA MET A 46 -1.05 2.92 -3.30
C MET A 46 -0.23 3.99 -4.04
N PRO A 47 -0.82 5.14 -4.37
CA PRO A 47 -0.07 6.26 -4.94
C PRO A 47 0.65 7.06 -3.84
N MET A 48 1.81 7.62 -4.20
CA MET A 48 2.59 8.57 -3.41
C MET A 48 3.00 9.75 -4.28
N THR A 49 2.76 10.98 -3.83
CA THR A 49 3.33 12.16 -4.49
C THR A 49 4.74 12.40 -3.99
N VAL A 50 5.74 12.29 -4.88
CA VAL A 50 7.14 12.59 -4.54
C VAL A 50 7.28 14.10 -4.29
N ARG A 51 7.82 14.46 -3.12
CA ARG A 51 8.06 15.84 -2.70
C ARG A 51 9.54 16.23 -2.83
N PRO A 52 9.86 17.54 -2.88
CA PRO A 52 11.24 17.99 -3.01
C PRO A 52 12.20 17.49 -1.93
N ASP A 53 11.73 17.35 -0.68
CA ASP A 53 12.53 16.84 0.44
C ASP A 53 12.74 15.31 0.42
N MET A 54 12.12 14.61 -0.54
CA MET A 54 12.30 13.18 -0.77
C MET A 54 13.35 12.87 -1.84
N LEU A 55 13.95 13.89 -2.46
CA LEU A 55 14.89 13.72 -3.55
C LEU A 55 16.30 13.42 -3.04
N ASN A 56 17.03 12.57 -3.77
CA ASN A 56 18.46 12.36 -3.59
C ASN A 56 19.29 13.43 -4.32
N GLY A 57 20.62 13.30 -4.27
CA GLY A 57 21.56 14.22 -4.96
C GLY A 57 21.44 14.26 -6.50
N HIS A 58 20.73 13.31 -7.11
CA HIS A 58 20.45 13.26 -8.55
C HIS A 58 19.05 13.79 -8.91
N GLN A 59 18.33 14.40 -7.97
CA GLN A 59 16.97 14.90 -8.16
C GLN A 59 15.95 13.82 -8.53
N THR A 60 16.15 12.59 -8.05
CA THR A 60 15.17 11.50 -8.14
C THR A 60 14.73 11.07 -6.74
N CYS A 61 13.59 10.39 -6.62
CA CYS A 61 13.11 9.90 -5.32
C CYS A 61 14.20 9.03 -4.67
N HIS A 62 14.56 9.36 -3.43
CA HIS A 62 15.56 8.61 -2.70
C HIS A 62 15.07 7.17 -2.47
N GLY A 63 15.93 6.18 -2.73
CA GLY A 63 15.55 4.76 -2.65
C GLY A 63 14.97 4.34 -1.30
N GLY A 64 15.38 5.00 -0.21
CA GLY A 64 14.79 4.83 1.10
C GLY A 64 13.29 5.13 1.17
N TYR A 65 12.80 6.17 0.48
CA TYR A 65 11.35 6.47 0.42
C TYR A 65 10.60 5.53 -0.53
N LEU A 66 11.28 4.96 -1.54
CA LEU A 66 10.67 3.97 -2.43
C LEU A 66 10.53 2.59 -1.79
N PHE A 67 11.42 2.25 -0.86
CA PHE A 67 11.44 0.96 -0.19
C PHE A 67 10.62 0.93 1.10
N ALA A 68 10.50 2.07 1.78
CA ALA A 68 9.84 2.21 3.08
C ALA A 68 8.36 1.83 3.08
#